data_AF-A0A2N5FXP5-F1
#
_entry.id   AF-A0A2N5FXP5-F1
#
_cell.length_a   1.000
_cell.length_b   1.000
_cell.length_c   1.000
_cell.angle_alpha   90.00
_cell.angle_beta   90.00
_cell.angle_gamma   90.00
#
_symmetry.space_group_name_H-M   'P 1'
#
loop_
_entity.id
_entity.type
_entity.pdbx_description
1 polymer ?
#
loop_
_entity_poly.entity_id
_entity_poly.type
_entity_poly.pdbx_seq_one_letter_code
_entity_poly.pdbx_strand_id
1 'polypeptide(L)'
;MLLCKISAYLMLAGLICLLGDGIWIISSYEDPAPYPFAAYLWLFAGVLLMLISFTFMEVLKGKAGGSHSGFPGSKRKDMREYIQPLAAKAQNGDKRIWALLLAVVIILAVVFFAFPGFPLLDVVFTMIPAAAGASFVLYMAKAEPEEDDEPGNAYRWLRFIDYRRHPFSLALLVFILMNLSLLLSKKYGISLVIDQEGYSPYATSLRTEFHLNAALLVSCACLYINQHAPFLGFHQKNSSHMVVVGIHFFEILVCGVGLFVLILSWF
;
A
#
# COMPACT_ATOMS: atom_id res chain seq x y z
N MET A 1 3.07 15.69 -19.46
CA MET A 1 3.46 16.12 -18.10
C MET A 1 2.26 16.20 -17.14
N LEU A 2 1.18 16.94 -17.47
CA LEU A 2 -0.03 17.02 -16.65
C LEU A 2 -0.71 15.65 -16.47
N LEU A 3 -0.86 14.91 -17.57
CA LEU A 3 -1.48 13.57 -17.60
C LEU A 3 -0.79 12.53 -16.69
N CYS A 4 0.56 12.51 -16.62
CA CYS A 4 1.29 11.59 -15.73
C CYS A 4 1.12 11.93 -14.24
N LYS A 5 0.98 13.22 -13.92
CA LYS A 5 0.68 13.65 -12.54
C LYS A 5 -0.76 13.28 -12.19
N ILE A 6 -1.70 13.55 -13.09
CA ILE A 6 -3.11 13.18 -12.93
C ILE A 6 -3.26 11.67 -12.75
N SER A 7 -2.54 10.85 -13.53
CA SER A 7 -2.60 9.39 -13.36
C SER A 7 -2.05 8.95 -12.00
N ALA A 8 -0.96 9.54 -11.51
CA ALA A 8 -0.46 9.24 -10.16
C ALA A 8 -1.47 9.61 -9.06
N TYR A 9 -2.14 10.76 -9.18
CA TYR A 9 -3.21 11.15 -8.26
C TYR A 9 -4.45 10.26 -8.37
N LEU A 10 -4.80 9.79 -9.57
CA LEU A 10 -5.88 8.82 -9.78
C LEU A 10 -5.55 7.47 -9.14
N MET A 11 -4.29 7.02 -9.22
CA MET A 11 -3.83 5.79 -8.55
C MET A 11 -3.96 5.95 -7.03
N LEU A 12 -3.50 7.07 -6.50
CA LEU A 12 -3.63 7.39 -5.07
C LEU A 12 -5.09 7.47 -4.63
N ALA A 13 -5.96 8.10 -5.42
CA ALA A 13 -7.38 8.19 -5.13
C ALA A 13 -8.04 6.80 -5.11
N GLY A 14 -7.70 5.94 -6.08
CA GLY A 14 -8.17 4.54 -6.11
C GLY A 14 -7.70 3.75 -4.89
N LEU A 15 -6.43 3.91 -4.50
CA LEU A 15 -5.86 3.30 -3.30
C LEU A 15 -6.58 3.77 -2.02
N ILE A 16 -6.83 5.07 -1.88
CA ILE A 16 -7.56 5.63 -0.73
C ILE A 16 -8.98 5.08 -0.68
N CYS A 17 -9.66 4.97 -1.83
CA CYS A 17 -11.00 4.39 -1.88
C CYS A 17 -10.99 2.93 -1.40
N LEU A 18 -10.05 2.11 -1.88
CA LEU A 18 -9.94 0.71 -1.45
C LEU A 18 -9.62 0.56 0.03
N LEU A 19 -8.65 1.33 0.53
CA LEU A 19 -8.24 1.26 1.93
C LEU A 19 -9.34 1.79 2.84
N GLY A 20 -9.96 2.91 2.48
CA GLY A 20 -11.04 3.50 3.26
C GLY A 20 -12.26 2.59 3.35
N ASP A 21 -12.70 2.06 2.21
CA ASP A 21 -13.80 1.09 2.15
C ASP A 21 -13.45 -0.18 2.93
N GLY A 22 -12.25 -0.72 2.73
CA GLY A 22 -11.86 -1.95 3.39
C GLY A 22 -11.66 -1.83 4.91
N ILE A 23 -11.06 -0.73 5.38
CA ILE A 23 -10.98 -0.44 6.81
C ILE A 23 -12.40 -0.33 7.39
N TRP A 24 -13.30 0.39 6.71
CA TRP A 24 -14.68 0.50 7.17
C TRP A 24 -15.40 -0.86 7.22
N ILE A 25 -15.22 -1.70 6.19
CA ILE A 25 -15.79 -3.05 6.15
C ILE A 25 -15.32 -3.84 7.38
N ILE A 26 -14.02 -3.93 7.63
CA ILE A 26 -13.53 -4.76 8.74
C ILE A 26 -13.92 -4.21 10.11
N SER A 27 -13.91 -2.89 10.29
CA SER A 27 -14.30 -2.23 11.53
C SER A 27 -15.78 -2.40 11.87
N SER A 28 -16.65 -2.33 10.86
CA SER A 28 -18.11 -2.48 11.02
C SER A 28 -18.57 -3.93 10.84
N TYR A 29 -17.68 -4.91 10.92
CA TYR A 29 -18.08 -6.30 10.72
C TYR A 29 -18.99 -6.82 11.82
N GLU A 30 -18.69 -6.50 13.07
CA GLU A 30 -19.47 -6.91 14.25
C GLU A 30 -20.84 -6.25 14.32
N ASP A 31 -21.07 -5.16 13.57
CA ASP A 31 -22.39 -4.53 13.50
C ASP A 31 -23.41 -5.51 12.89
N PRO A 32 -24.59 -5.71 13.48
CA PRO A 32 -25.56 -6.67 12.98
C PRO A 32 -26.19 -6.27 11.63
N ALA A 33 -26.05 -5.01 11.23
CA ALA A 33 -26.63 -4.50 9.99
C ALA A 33 -25.86 -5.03 8.76
N PRO A 34 -26.55 -5.47 7.70
CA PRO A 34 -25.91 -5.86 6.45
C PRO A 34 -25.19 -4.67 5.82
N TYR A 35 -24.10 -4.93 5.11
CA TYR A 35 -23.39 -3.86 4.40
C TYR A 35 -24.28 -3.25 3.30
N PRO A 36 -24.28 -1.92 3.15
CA PRO A 36 -24.96 -1.26 2.06
C PRO A 36 -24.31 -1.66 0.73
N PHE A 37 -25.11 -1.68 -0.34
CA PHE A 37 -24.61 -1.94 -1.69
C PHE A 37 -23.49 -0.96 -2.11
N ALA A 38 -23.46 0.23 -1.50
CA ALA A 38 -22.42 1.23 -1.69
C ALA A 38 -21.00 0.67 -1.41
N ALA A 39 -20.82 -0.25 -0.46
CA ALA A 39 -19.50 -0.84 -0.17
C ALA A 39 -18.94 -1.59 -1.40
N TYR A 40 -19.78 -2.39 -2.07
CA TYR A 40 -19.39 -3.05 -3.33
C TYR A 40 -19.03 -2.06 -4.43
N LEU A 41 -19.74 -0.93 -4.51
CA LEU A 41 -19.47 0.12 -5.49
C LEU A 41 -18.16 0.84 -5.20
N TRP A 42 -17.82 1.11 -3.94
CA TRP A 42 -16.56 1.73 -3.56
C TRP A 42 -15.37 0.82 -3.83
N LEU A 43 -15.48 -0.47 -3.50
CA LEU A 43 -14.48 -1.48 -3.85
C LEU A 43 -14.26 -1.53 -5.37
N PHE A 44 -15.34 -1.60 -6.16
CA PHE A 44 -15.26 -1.61 -7.61
C PHE A 44 -14.67 -0.32 -8.19
N ALA A 45 -15.11 0.84 -7.69
CA ALA A 45 -14.62 2.14 -8.11
C ALA A 45 -13.12 2.29 -7.82
N GLY A 46 -12.65 1.81 -6.66
CA GLY A 46 -11.24 1.81 -6.29
C GLY A 46 -10.38 1.00 -7.28
N VAL A 47 -10.79 -0.23 -7.59
CA VAL A 47 -10.13 -1.07 -8.62
C VAL A 47 -10.16 -0.37 -9.99
N LEU A 48 -11.32 0.14 -10.39
CA LEU A 48 -11.49 0.80 -11.69
C LEU A 48 -10.59 2.04 -11.83
N LEU A 49 -10.46 2.86 -10.79
CA LEU A 49 -9.56 4.02 -10.77
C LEU A 49 -8.10 3.61 -10.95
N MET A 50 -7.66 2.52 -10.32
CA MET A 50 -6.31 2.00 -10.51
C MET A 50 -6.09 1.44 -11.93
N LEU A 51 -7.09 0.76 -12.50
CA LEU A 51 -7.07 0.30 -13.90
C LEU A 51 -6.97 1.47 -14.89
N ILE A 52 -7.79 2.50 -14.69
CA ILE A 52 -7.78 3.71 -15.51
C ILE A 52 -6.41 4.40 -15.40
N SER A 53 -5.87 4.53 -14.18
CA SER A 53 -4.54 5.10 -13.98
C SER A 53 -3.44 4.30 -14.69
N PHE A 54 -3.47 2.97 -14.56
CA PHE A 54 -2.53 2.06 -15.21
C PHE A 54 -2.56 2.22 -16.75
N THR A 55 -3.74 2.18 -17.35
CA THR A 55 -3.89 2.32 -18.80
C THR A 55 -3.41 3.69 -19.29
N PHE A 56 -3.68 4.78 -18.55
CA PHE A 56 -3.13 6.09 -18.87
C PHE A 56 -1.60 6.09 -18.81
N MET A 57 -0.99 5.49 -17.76
CA MET A 57 0.46 5.42 -17.64
C MET A 57 1.10 4.58 -18.76
N GLU A 58 0.51 3.45 -19.15
CA GLU A 58 1.01 2.60 -20.24
C GLU A 58 0.85 3.26 -21.63
N VAL A 59 -0.29 3.87 -21.93
CA VAL A 59 -0.50 4.60 -23.20
C VAL A 59 0.48 5.77 -23.32
N LEU A 60 0.81 6.44 -22.20
CA LEU A 60 1.77 7.54 -22.19
C LEU A 60 3.22 7.04 -22.37
N LYS A 61 3.59 5.88 -21.82
CA LYS A 61 4.89 5.23 -22.10
C LYS A 61 5.02 4.86 -23.57
N GLY A 62 3.97 4.29 -24.16
CA GLY A 62 3.96 3.90 -25.58
C GLY A 62 4.10 5.10 -26.54
N LYS A 63 3.53 6.26 -26.18
CA LYS A 63 3.66 7.51 -26.96
C LYS A 63 4.99 8.24 -26.74
N ALA A 64 5.66 8.03 -25.62
CA ALA A 64 6.94 8.66 -25.30
C ALA A 64 8.15 7.93 -25.91
N GLY A 65 7.93 6.83 -26.63
CA GLY A 65 8.97 6.12 -27.38
C GLY A 65 10.06 5.56 -26.47
N GLY A 66 9.76 4.46 -25.75
CA GLY A 66 10.70 3.41 -25.34
C GLY A 66 11.97 3.78 -24.55
N SER A 67 12.21 5.04 -24.23
CA SER A 67 13.46 5.46 -23.60
C SER A 67 13.26 5.56 -22.10
N HIS A 68 14.06 4.79 -21.36
CA HIS A 68 14.42 4.96 -19.95
C HIS A 68 15.02 6.35 -19.62
N SER A 69 14.80 7.37 -20.45
CA SER A 69 15.17 8.74 -20.19
C SER A 69 14.17 9.34 -19.20
N GLY A 70 14.62 9.49 -17.96
CA GLY A 70 13.95 10.31 -16.96
C GLY A 70 13.54 11.67 -17.54
N PHE A 71 12.40 12.17 -17.06
CA PHE A 71 11.82 13.45 -17.47
C PHE A 71 12.89 14.54 -17.62
N PRO A 72 13.13 15.05 -18.85
CA PRO A 72 14.07 16.14 -19.03
C PRO A 72 13.45 17.41 -18.45
N GLY A 73 14.19 18.06 -17.54
CA GLY A 73 14.02 19.50 -17.33
C GLY A 73 13.27 19.96 -16.09
N SER A 74 13.53 19.40 -14.90
CA SER A 74 13.35 20.23 -13.69
C SER A 74 14.58 20.17 -12.79
N LYS A 75 15.35 21.26 -12.77
CA LYS A 75 16.30 21.61 -11.70
C LYS A 75 15.54 21.89 -10.38
N ARG A 76 14.68 20.97 -9.92
CA ARG A 76 14.00 21.06 -8.62
C ARG A 76 14.75 20.16 -7.66
N LYS A 77 15.11 20.71 -6.49
CA LYS A 77 15.70 19.97 -5.37
C LYS A 77 14.89 18.71 -5.10
N ASP A 78 15.56 17.56 -5.14
CA ASP A 78 14.98 16.25 -4.82
C ASP A 78 14.60 16.26 -3.33
N MET A 79 13.35 15.89 -3.00
CA MET A 79 12.88 15.94 -1.61
C MET A 79 13.64 14.97 -0.70
N ARG A 80 14.43 14.04 -1.27
CA ARG A 80 15.39 13.17 -0.54
C ARG A 80 16.52 13.95 0.13
N GLU A 81 16.95 15.08 -0.43
CA GLU A 81 17.93 15.96 0.23
C GLU A 81 17.42 16.50 1.57
N TYR A 82 16.09 16.54 1.76
CA TYR A 82 15.48 16.89 3.04
C TYR A 82 15.28 15.68 3.95
N ILE A 83 15.03 14.48 3.40
CA ILE A 83 14.73 13.27 4.18
C ILE A 83 15.97 12.55 4.69
N GLN A 84 17.04 12.46 3.90
CA GLN A 84 18.30 11.85 4.34
C GLN A 84 18.88 12.51 5.60
N PRO A 85 18.94 13.85 5.74
CA PRO A 85 19.38 14.46 6.98
C PRO A 85 18.36 14.32 8.13
N LEU A 86 17.05 14.20 7.84
CA LEU A 86 16.04 13.87 8.85
C LEU A 86 16.21 12.44 9.38
N ALA A 87 16.51 11.47 8.51
CA ALA A 87 16.80 10.08 8.88
C ALA A 87 18.09 9.95 9.69
N ALA A 88 19.14 10.68 9.30
CA ALA A 88 20.40 10.75 10.07
C ALA A 88 20.19 11.41 11.45
N LYS A 89 19.33 12.43 11.55
CA LYS A 89 18.93 13.04 12.82
C LYS A 89 18.06 12.11 13.67
N ALA A 90 17.25 11.25 13.04
CA ALA A 90 16.47 10.22 13.72
C ALA A 90 17.38 9.19 14.42
N GLN A 91 18.42 8.72 13.72
CA GLN A 91 19.43 7.82 14.29
C GLN A 91 20.19 8.43 15.47
N ASN A 92 20.39 9.75 15.47
CA ASN A 92 21.06 10.47 16.55
C ASN A 92 20.13 10.88 17.71
N GLY A 93 18.86 10.44 17.72
CA GLY A 93 17.94 10.70 18.82
C GLY A 93 17.49 12.15 18.95
N ASP A 94 17.40 12.90 17.83
CA ASP A 94 16.99 14.31 17.85
C ASP A 94 15.57 14.49 18.43
N LYS A 95 15.46 15.32 19.48
CA LYS A 95 14.21 15.60 20.22
C LYS A 95 13.10 16.15 19.32
N ARG A 96 13.44 16.73 18.16
CA ARG A 96 12.48 17.25 17.19
C ARG A 96 11.63 16.16 16.54
N ILE A 97 12.20 14.98 16.34
CA ILE A 97 11.49 13.84 15.73
C ILE A 97 10.51 13.25 16.75
N TRP A 98 10.93 13.17 18.01
CA TRP A 98 10.03 12.83 19.12
C TRP A 98 8.90 13.84 19.28
N ALA A 99 9.17 15.14 19.12
CA ALA A 99 8.13 16.16 19.14
C ALA A 99 7.14 16.04 17.97
N LEU A 100 7.61 15.65 16.78
CA LEU A 100 6.78 15.43 15.61
C LEU A 100 5.93 14.16 15.75
N LEU A 101 6.51 13.07 16.26
CA LEU A 101 5.80 11.85 16.65
C LEU A 101 4.73 12.15 17.71
N LEU A 102 5.07 12.91 18.74
CA LEU A 102 4.14 13.35 19.78
C LEU A 102 3.00 14.20 19.18
N ALA A 103 3.31 15.12 18.26
CA ALA A 103 2.30 15.93 17.57
C ALA A 103 1.34 15.06 16.74
N VAL A 104 1.85 14.05 16.04
CA VAL A 104 1.02 13.08 15.30
C VAL A 104 0.13 12.28 16.26
N VAL A 105 0.67 11.82 17.40
CA VAL A 105 -0.11 11.14 18.44
C VAL A 105 -1.21 12.03 19.01
N ILE A 106 -0.93 13.31 19.25
CA ILE A 106 -1.93 14.28 19.73
C ILE A 106 -3.01 14.50 18.68
N ILE A 107 -2.65 14.67 17.39
CA ILE A 107 -3.63 14.81 16.30
C ILE A 107 -4.52 13.57 16.22
N LEU A 108 -3.93 12.37 16.28
CA LEU A 108 -4.68 11.12 16.30
C LEU A 108 -5.63 11.05 17.50
N ALA A 109 -5.17 11.42 18.70
CA ALA A 109 -6.00 11.47 19.89
C ALA A 109 -7.16 12.48 19.75
N VAL A 110 -6.91 13.68 19.20
CA VAL A 110 -7.96 14.67 18.95
C VAL A 110 -9.00 14.15 17.96
N VAL A 111 -8.58 13.48 16.89
CA VAL A 111 -9.49 12.84 15.94
C VAL A 111 -10.32 11.74 16.61
N PHE A 112 -9.72 10.94 17.51
CA PHE A 112 -10.43 9.93 18.31
C PHE A 112 -11.60 10.53 19.08
N PHE A 113 -11.31 11.59 19.85
CA PHE A 113 -12.29 12.20 20.74
C PHE A 113 -13.33 13.05 19.98
N ALA A 114 -12.96 13.61 18.83
CA ALA A 114 -13.87 14.40 18.00
C ALA A 114 -14.86 13.56 17.21
N PHE A 115 -14.51 12.31 16.86
CA PHE A 115 -15.36 11.41 16.07
C PHE A 115 -15.52 10.05 16.76
N PRO A 116 -16.33 9.98 17.84
CA PRO A 116 -16.66 8.71 18.49
C PRO A 116 -17.43 7.84 17.49
N GLY A 117 -16.79 6.77 17.01
CA GLY A 117 -17.29 5.91 15.92
C GLY A 117 -16.39 5.89 14.69
N PHE A 118 -15.38 6.76 14.62
CA PHE A 118 -14.30 6.61 13.65
C PHE A 118 -13.40 5.45 14.08
N PRO A 119 -13.09 4.48 13.21
CA PRO A 119 -12.29 3.31 13.56
C PRO A 119 -10.81 3.66 13.64
N LEU A 120 -10.45 4.54 14.58
CA LEU A 120 -9.11 5.10 14.67
C LEU A 120 -8.06 4.01 14.91
N LEU A 121 -8.37 2.99 15.72
CA LEU A 121 -7.46 1.87 15.94
C LEU A 121 -7.12 1.16 14.63
N ASP A 122 -8.13 0.79 13.84
CA ASP A 122 -7.94 0.11 12.55
C ASP A 122 -7.21 1.01 11.53
N VAL A 123 -7.49 2.32 11.55
CA VAL A 123 -6.75 3.32 10.76
C VAL A 123 -5.29 3.40 11.19
N VAL A 124 -5.00 3.43 12.50
CA VAL A 124 -3.64 3.48 13.04
C VAL A 124 -2.87 2.19 12.71
N PHE A 125 -3.50 1.03 12.91
CA PHE A 125 -2.94 -0.29 12.58
C PHE A 125 -2.67 -0.45 11.08
N THR A 126 -3.41 0.24 10.21
CA THR A 126 -3.14 0.26 8.77
C THR A 126 -2.08 1.30 8.37
N MET A 127 -2.22 2.53 8.87
CA MET A 127 -1.44 3.67 8.39
C MET A 127 0.00 3.67 8.89
N ILE A 128 0.27 3.19 10.11
CA ILE A 128 1.65 3.12 10.62
C ILE A 128 2.51 2.16 9.80
N PRO A 129 2.11 0.88 9.58
CA PRO A 129 2.90 -0.04 8.76
C PRO A 129 2.95 0.42 7.30
N ALA A 130 1.87 0.99 6.77
CA ALA A 130 1.84 1.56 5.42
C ALA A 130 2.86 2.71 5.26
N ALA A 131 2.92 3.63 6.22
CA ALA A 131 3.88 4.73 6.22
C ALA A 131 5.32 4.24 6.38
N ALA A 132 5.55 3.22 7.21
CA ALA A 132 6.85 2.57 7.37
C ALA A 132 7.31 1.90 6.07
N GLY A 133 6.44 1.12 5.43
CA GLY A 133 6.72 0.47 4.14
C GLY A 133 6.96 1.47 3.01
N ALA A 134 6.13 2.51 2.91
CA ALA A 134 6.34 3.60 1.95
C ALA A 134 7.67 4.33 2.18
N SER A 135 7.99 4.61 3.45
CA SER A 135 9.26 5.26 3.83
C SER A 135 10.47 4.38 3.54
N PHE A 136 10.37 3.06 3.74
CA PHE A 136 11.40 2.09 3.36
C PHE A 136 11.64 2.08 1.85
N VAL A 137 10.57 2.05 1.04
CA VAL A 137 10.67 2.13 -0.43
C VAL A 137 11.35 3.43 -0.87
N LEU A 138 10.98 4.56 -0.26
CA LEU A 138 11.55 5.87 -0.57
C LEU A 138 13.02 5.99 -0.14
N TYR A 139 13.38 5.44 1.02
CA TYR A 139 14.74 5.43 1.55
C TYR A 139 15.69 4.56 0.70
N MET A 140 15.24 3.37 0.32
CA MET A 140 16.05 2.39 -0.39
C MET A 140 16.14 2.63 -1.91
N ALA A 141 15.33 3.54 -2.47
CA ALA A 141 15.49 3.97 -3.85
C ALA A 141 16.80 4.77 -4.00
N LYS A 142 17.88 4.10 -4.43
CA LYS A 142 19.20 4.69 -4.66
C LYS A 142 19.30 5.43 -5.99
N ALA A 143 20.38 6.19 -6.15
CA ALA A 143 20.65 7.05 -7.30
C ALA A 143 21.42 6.50 -8.45
N GLU A 144 22.13 5.45 -8.15
CA GLU A 144 23.05 4.88 -9.10
C GLU A 144 22.36 3.66 -9.69
N PRO A 145 22.39 3.51 -11.01
CA PRO A 145 21.96 2.28 -11.64
C PRO A 145 22.78 1.15 -11.04
N GLU A 146 22.11 0.15 -10.44
CA GLU A 146 22.77 -1.13 -10.24
C GLU A 146 23.17 -1.63 -11.63
N GLU A 147 24.45 -1.98 -11.81
CA GLU A 147 24.90 -2.66 -13.02
C GLU A 147 24.00 -3.88 -13.23
N ASP A 148 23.43 -4.00 -14.43
CA ASP A 148 22.55 -5.09 -14.83
C ASP A 148 23.36 -6.40 -14.86
N ASP A 149 23.60 -7.00 -13.70
CA ASP A 149 24.00 -8.41 -13.63
C ASP A 149 22.83 -9.23 -14.17
N GLU A 150 23.02 -9.83 -15.35
CA GLU A 150 21.99 -10.57 -16.05
C GLU A 150 21.37 -11.64 -15.12
N PRO A 151 20.10 -11.48 -14.74
CA PRO A 151 19.54 -12.32 -13.70
C PRO A 151 19.07 -13.64 -14.32
N GLY A 152 19.51 -14.78 -13.76
CA GLY A 152 19.29 -16.14 -14.30
C GLY A 152 17.81 -16.56 -14.46
N ASN A 153 17.55 -17.74 -15.03
CA ASN A 153 16.21 -18.21 -15.43
C ASN A 153 15.08 -18.06 -14.37
N ALA A 154 15.39 -18.16 -13.07
CA ALA A 154 14.42 -17.94 -11.99
C ALA A 154 13.82 -16.51 -12.01
N TYR A 155 14.60 -15.52 -12.45
CA TYR A 155 14.19 -14.12 -12.50
C TYR A 155 13.23 -13.80 -13.64
N ARG A 156 13.12 -14.68 -14.64
CA ARG A 156 12.16 -14.52 -15.73
C ARG A 156 10.71 -14.59 -15.23
N TRP A 157 10.47 -15.39 -14.18
CA TRP A 157 9.18 -15.46 -13.49
C TRP A 157 8.94 -14.23 -12.60
N LEU A 158 9.96 -13.76 -11.88
CA LEU A 158 9.87 -12.52 -11.09
C LEU A 158 9.55 -11.28 -11.96
N ARG A 159 9.97 -11.25 -13.23
CA ARG A 159 9.58 -10.16 -14.16
C ARG A 159 8.08 -10.03 -14.39
N PHE A 160 7.29 -11.09 -14.22
CA PHE A 160 5.82 -11.03 -14.31
C PHE A 160 5.16 -10.43 -13.07
N ILE A 161 5.90 -10.31 -11.98
CA ILE A 161 5.43 -9.80 -10.68
C ILE A 161 6.11 -8.44 -10.37
N ASP A 162 6.94 -7.93 -11.30
CA ASP A 162 7.66 -6.68 -11.12
C ASP A 162 6.70 -5.48 -11.02
N TYR A 163 6.49 -5.02 -9.78
CA TYR A 163 5.64 -3.86 -9.44
C TYR A 163 6.13 -2.53 -9.98
N ARG A 164 7.31 -2.48 -10.60
CA ARG A 164 7.73 -1.34 -11.42
C ARG A 164 7.01 -1.31 -12.75
N ARG A 165 6.39 -2.39 -13.20
CA ARG A 165 5.75 -2.49 -14.52
C ARG A 165 4.24 -2.40 -14.43
N HIS A 166 3.64 -2.96 -13.39
CA HIS A 166 2.19 -2.89 -13.15
C HIS A 166 1.87 -2.66 -11.67
N PRO A 167 0.73 -2.05 -11.35
CA PRO A 167 0.29 -1.84 -9.97
C PRO A 167 -0.41 -3.08 -9.38
N PHE A 168 -0.68 -4.11 -10.19
CA PHE A 168 -1.33 -5.33 -9.71
C PHE A 168 -0.36 -6.15 -8.87
N SER A 169 -0.60 -6.19 -7.56
CA SER A 169 0.20 -6.96 -6.62
C SER A 169 -0.61 -8.13 -6.06
N LEU A 170 0.07 -9.15 -5.54
CA LEU A 170 -0.60 -10.23 -4.82
C LEU A 170 -1.36 -9.66 -3.61
N ALA A 171 -0.79 -8.66 -2.94
CA ALA A 171 -1.45 -7.93 -1.87
C ALA A 171 -2.78 -7.33 -2.31
N LEU A 172 -2.83 -6.69 -3.50
CA LEU A 172 -4.10 -6.17 -4.04
C LEU A 172 -5.13 -7.29 -4.22
N LEU A 173 -4.73 -8.41 -4.80
CA LEU A 173 -5.63 -9.53 -5.06
C LEU A 173 -6.17 -10.12 -3.76
N VAL A 174 -5.29 -10.39 -2.79
CA VAL A 174 -5.71 -10.92 -1.48
C VAL A 174 -6.55 -9.91 -0.71
N PHE A 175 -6.24 -8.61 -0.81
CA PHE A 175 -7.02 -7.56 -0.16
C PHE A 175 -8.45 -7.49 -0.73
N ILE A 176 -8.61 -7.58 -2.05
CA ILE A 176 -9.93 -7.67 -2.69
C ILE A 176 -10.66 -8.94 -2.22
N LEU A 177 -9.98 -10.10 -2.17
CA LEU A 177 -10.58 -11.36 -1.72
C LEU A 177 -11.05 -11.30 -0.27
N MET A 178 -10.26 -10.71 0.64
CA MET A 178 -10.64 -10.51 2.03
C MET A 178 -11.89 -9.63 2.14
N ASN A 179 -11.92 -8.49 1.44
CA ASN A 179 -13.08 -7.60 1.42
C ASN A 179 -14.33 -8.29 0.86
N LEU A 180 -14.22 -8.98 -0.28
CA LEU A 180 -15.33 -9.73 -0.86
C LEU A 180 -15.80 -10.84 0.07
N SER A 181 -14.89 -11.51 0.78
CA SER A 181 -15.25 -12.55 1.74
C SER A 181 -16.08 -11.99 2.90
N LEU A 182 -15.67 -10.85 3.48
CA LEU A 182 -16.41 -10.16 4.54
C LEU A 182 -17.79 -9.66 4.05
N LEU A 183 -17.84 -9.09 2.85
CA LEU A 183 -19.08 -8.61 2.24
C LEU A 183 -20.07 -9.76 1.96
N LEU A 184 -19.57 -10.88 1.43
CA LEU A 184 -20.39 -12.05 1.11
C LEU A 184 -20.82 -12.81 2.36
N SER A 185 -19.94 -12.97 3.35
CA SER A 185 -20.27 -13.67 4.59
C SER A 185 -21.45 -13.00 5.29
N LYS A 186 -21.41 -11.66 5.41
CA LYS A 186 -22.48 -10.89 6.01
C LYS A 186 -23.78 -10.93 5.20
N LYS A 187 -23.68 -10.93 3.87
CA LYS A 187 -24.85 -11.07 2.96
C LYS A 187 -25.56 -12.42 3.14
N TYR A 188 -24.81 -13.50 3.34
CA TYR A 188 -25.34 -14.85 3.51
C TYR A 188 -25.57 -15.24 4.97
N GLY A 189 -25.32 -14.35 5.93
CA GLY A 189 -25.47 -14.63 7.36
C GLY A 189 -24.45 -15.62 7.92
N ILE A 190 -23.28 -15.74 7.26
CA ILE A 190 -22.18 -16.60 7.68
C ILE A 190 -21.26 -15.78 8.59
N SER A 191 -21.06 -16.24 9.82
CA SER A 191 -20.16 -15.58 10.78
C SER A 191 -18.72 -16.06 10.59
N LEU A 192 -17.90 -15.28 9.90
CA LEU A 192 -16.45 -15.45 9.90
C LEU A 192 -15.85 -15.12 11.27
N VAL A 193 -14.87 -15.92 11.68
CA VAL A 193 -14.04 -15.64 12.86
C VAL A 193 -12.99 -14.59 12.48
N ILE A 194 -13.20 -13.34 12.90
CA ILE A 194 -12.30 -12.21 12.61
C ILE A 194 -11.18 -12.10 13.64
N ASP A 195 -11.55 -12.18 14.91
CA ASP A 195 -10.64 -12.14 16.04
C ASP A 195 -10.67 -13.49 16.75
N GLN A 196 -9.48 -14.02 17.04
CA GLN A 196 -9.35 -15.29 17.75
C GLN A 196 -9.29 -15.01 19.25
N GLU A 197 -10.44 -14.91 19.90
CA GLU A 197 -10.50 -14.88 21.36
C GLU A 197 -10.20 -16.30 21.92
N GLY A 198 -9.12 -16.43 22.70
CA GLY A 198 -8.83 -17.64 23.49
C GLY A 198 -7.86 -18.66 22.87
N TYR A 199 -7.30 -18.42 21.68
CA TYR A 199 -6.23 -19.25 21.11
C TYR A 199 -4.83 -18.67 21.39
N SER A 200 -3.81 -19.51 21.19
CA SER A 200 -2.38 -19.25 21.45
C SER A 200 -1.98 -17.79 21.18
N PRO A 201 -1.22 -17.12 22.07
CA PRO A 201 -0.78 -15.73 21.90
C PRO A 201 0.13 -15.50 20.67
N TYR A 202 0.46 -16.57 19.95
CA TYR A 202 1.26 -16.55 18.72
C TYR A 202 0.41 -16.69 17.44
N ALA A 203 -0.90 -16.87 17.54
CA ALA A 203 -1.79 -16.97 16.38
C ALA A 203 -2.13 -15.57 15.84
N THR A 204 -2.05 -15.40 14.53
CA THR A 204 -2.46 -14.16 13.84
C THR A 204 -3.97 -14.19 13.53
N SER A 205 -4.63 -13.05 13.64
CA SER A 205 -6.06 -12.91 13.36
C SER A 205 -6.33 -12.43 11.93
N LEU A 206 -7.54 -12.67 11.41
CA LEU A 206 -7.92 -12.16 10.10
C LEU A 206 -7.85 -10.63 10.06
N ARG A 207 -8.20 -9.96 11.17
CA ARG A 207 -8.04 -8.50 11.33
C ARG A 207 -6.59 -8.06 11.19
N THR A 208 -5.67 -8.76 11.84
CA THR A 208 -4.25 -8.43 11.78
C THR A 208 -3.70 -8.60 10.37
N GLU A 209 -3.98 -9.74 9.73
CA GLU A 209 -3.55 -10.02 8.35
C GLU A 209 -4.15 -9.04 7.34
N PHE A 210 -5.39 -8.59 7.57
CA PHE A 210 -6.02 -7.57 6.74
C PHE A 210 -5.22 -6.25 6.75
N HIS A 211 -4.84 -5.76 7.92
CA HIS A 211 -4.07 -4.52 8.05
C HIS A 211 -2.64 -4.65 7.51
N LEU A 212 -1.98 -5.79 7.73
CA LEU A 212 -0.65 -6.06 7.16
C LEU A 212 -0.70 -6.09 5.62
N ASN A 213 -1.73 -6.73 5.06
CA ASN A 213 -1.94 -6.78 3.62
C ASN A 213 -2.25 -5.40 3.03
N ALA A 214 -3.07 -4.59 3.71
CA ALA A 214 -3.34 -3.20 3.34
C ALA A 214 -2.05 -2.35 3.31
N ALA A 215 -1.15 -2.54 4.27
CA ALA A 215 0.14 -1.85 4.31
C ALA A 215 1.09 -2.27 3.17
N LEU A 216 1.10 -3.56 2.81
CA LEU A 216 1.84 -4.05 1.66
C LEU A 216 1.29 -3.50 0.35
N LEU A 217 -0.02 -3.42 0.21
CA LEU A 217 -0.69 -2.79 -0.94
C LEU A 217 -0.24 -1.34 -1.12
N VAL A 218 -0.21 -0.55 -0.03
CA VAL A 218 0.31 0.82 -0.07
C VAL A 218 1.77 0.85 -0.52
N SER A 219 2.60 -0.04 0.02
CA SER A 219 4.03 -0.09 -0.31
C SER A 219 4.26 -0.40 -1.80
N CYS A 220 3.50 -1.36 -2.35
CA CYS A 220 3.54 -1.71 -3.77
C CYS A 220 3.05 -0.56 -4.66
N ALA A 221 1.94 0.08 -4.28
CA ALA A 221 1.39 1.23 -5.00
C ALA A 221 2.36 2.43 -4.99
N CYS A 222 3.01 2.71 -3.86
CA CYS A 222 4.03 3.76 -3.76
C CYS A 222 5.25 3.45 -4.65
N LEU A 223 5.69 2.18 -4.71
CA LEU A 223 6.77 1.77 -5.60
C LEU A 223 6.40 2.01 -7.07
N TYR A 224 5.20 1.60 -7.49
CA TYR A 224 4.71 1.82 -8.85
C TYR A 224 4.61 3.31 -9.19
N ILE A 225 3.99 4.11 -8.31
CA ILE A 225 3.82 5.56 -8.52
C ILE A 225 5.18 6.26 -8.65
N ASN A 226 6.14 5.96 -7.76
CA ASN A 226 7.46 6.59 -7.77
C ASN A 226 8.28 6.24 -9.03
N GLN A 227 8.04 5.04 -9.59
CA GLN A 227 8.69 4.63 -10.84
C GLN A 227 8.13 5.38 -12.06
N HIS A 228 6.84 5.73 -12.09
CA HIS A 228 6.16 6.27 -13.29
C HIS A 228 5.83 7.75 -13.25
N ALA A 229 5.86 8.38 -12.08
CA ALA A 229 5.61 9.80 -11.94
C ALA A 229 6.44 10.40 -10.81
N PRO A 230 6.91 11.66 -10.96
CA PRO A 230 7.45 12.40 -9.84
C PRO A 230 6.32 12.70 -8.85
N PHE A 231 6.25 11.92 -7.78
CA PHE A 231 5.21 12.01 -6.75
C PHE A 231 5.79 12.69 -5.50
N LEU A 232 5.01 13.59 -4.89
CA LEU A 232 5.44 14.38 -3.72
C LEU A 232 6.78 15.13 -3.87
N GLY A 233 7.29 15.36 -5.09
CA GLY A 233 8.58 16.02 -5.30
C GLY A 233 9.80 15.09 -5.21
N PHE A 234 9.58 13.78 -5.13
CA PHE A 234 10.61 12.78 -5.40
C PHE A 234 10.74 12.60 -6.91
N HIS A 235 11.97 12.66 -7.43
CA HIS A 235 12.23 12.37 -8.84
C HIS A 235 12.33 10.86 -9.08
N GLN A 236 11.88 10.45 -10.27
CA GLN A 236 11.97 9.08 -10.76
C GLN A 236 13.41 8.58 -10.64
N LYS A 237 13.55 7.47 -9.95
CA LYS A 237 14.82 6.77 -9.77
C LYS A 237 14.50 5.30 -9.76
N ASN A 238 15.27 4.52 -10.52
CA ASN A 238 15.13 3.08 -10.48
C ASN A 238 15.34 2.62 -9.05
N SER A 239 14.28 2.11 -8.42
CA SER A 239 14.42 1.42 -7.14
C SER A 239 15.40 0.27 -7.31
N SER A 240 16.28 0.02 -6.33
CA SER A 240 17.22 -1.10 -6.37
C SER A 240 16.48 -2.43 -6.55
N HIS A 241 17.05 -3.36 -7.33
CA HIS A 241 16.53 -4.71 -7.53
C HIS A 241 16.26 -5.41 -6.19
N MET A 242 17.12 -5.20 -5.20
CA MET A 242 16.99 -5.76 -3.85
C MET A 242 15.70 -5.31 -3.14
N VAL A 243 15.22 -4.08 -3.41
CA VAL A 243 13.99 -3.56 -2.81
C VAL A 243 12.76 -4.30 -3.33
N VAL A 244 12.73 -4.56 -4.65
CA VAL A 244 11.62 -5.29 -5.27
C VAL A 244 11.59 -6.73 -4.78
N VAL A 245 12.75 -7.39 -4.74
CA VAL A 245 12.86 -8.76 -4.20
C VAL A 245 12.43 -8.81 -2.73
N GLY A 246 12.84 -7.84 -1.91
CA GLY A 246 12.41 -7.75 -0.52
C GLY A 246 10.89 -7.61 -0.39
N ILE A 247 10.27 -6.71 -1.16
CA ILE A 247 8.80 -6.54 -1.16
C ILE A 247 8.10 -7.82 -1.60
N HIS A 248 8.58 -8.49 -2.65
CA HIS A 248 8.00 -9.77 -3.10
C HIS A 248 8.07 -10.83 -2.02
N PHE A 249 9.21 -10.94 -1.32
CA PHE A 249 9.38 -11.91 -0.25
C PHE A 249 8.37 -11.68 0.88
N PHE A 250 8.25 -10.43 1.36
CA PHE A 250 7.27 -10.08 2.39
C PHE A 250 5.84 -10.29 1.93
N GLU A 251 5.55 -9.97 0.68
CA GLU A 251 4.22 -10.13 0.13
C GLU A 251 3.81 -11.58 0.00
N ILE A 252 4.68 -12.48 -0.47
CA ILE A 252 4.39 -13.92 -0.50
C ILE A 252 4.11 -14.44 0.91
N LEU A 253 4.89 -14.00 1.90
CA LEU A 253 4.72 -14.41 3.29
C LEU A 253 3.39 -13.93 3.86
N VAL A 254 3.13 -12.62 3.83
CA VAL A 254 1.92 -12.03 4.43
C VAL A 254 0.66 -12.41 3.64
N CYS A 255 0.70 -12.39 2.31
CA CYS A 255 -0.45 -12.80 1.50
C CYS A 255 -0.73 -14.31 1.65
N GLY A 256 0.32 -15.13 1.76
CA GLY A 256 0.18 -16.56 2.00
C GLY A 256 -0.45 -16.87 3.36
N VAL A 257 0.06 -16.26 4.42
CA VAL A 257 -0.51 -16.39 5.77
C VAL A 257 -1.94 -15.83 5.80
N GLY A 258 -2.17 -14.65 5.25
CA GLY A 258 -3.49 -14.02 5.17
C GLY A 258 -4.52 -14.85 4.41
N LEU A 259 -4.15 -15.48 3.29
CA LEU A 259 -5.04 -16.41 2.58
C LEU A 259 -5.35 -17.66 3.41
N PHE A 260 -4.34 -18.22 4.08
CA PHE A 260 -4.53 -19.39 4.93
C PHE A 260 -5.49 -19.09 6.10
N VAL A 261 -5.28 -17.95 6.77
CA VAL A 261 -6.15 -17.46 7.85
C VAL A 261 -7.54 -17.19 7.33
N LEU A 262 -7.68 -16.54 6.17
CA LEU A 262 -8.98 -16.31 5.54
C LEU A 262 -9.72 -17.61 5.31
N ILE A 263 -9.08 -18.63 4.73
CA ILE A 263 -9.68 -19.95 4.50
C ILE A 263 -10.12 -20.56 5.83
N LEU A 264 -9.28 -20.53 6.86
CA LEU A 264 -9.63 -21.06 8.18
C LEU A 264 -10.80 -20.30 8.81
N SER A 265 -10.92 -18.98 8.63
CA SER A 265 -12.04 -18.19 9.14
C SER A 265 -13.39 -18.58 8.52
N TRP A 266 -13.40 -19.31 7.39
CA TRP A 266 -14.62 -19.85 6.77
C TRP A 266 -15.07 -21.20 7.35
N PHE A 267 -14.24 -21.86 8.17
CA PHE A 267 -14.51 -23.18 8.78
C PHE A 267 -14.65 -23.08 10.29
#